data_AF-K5W044-F1
#
_entry.id   AF-K5W044-F1
#
_cell.length_a   1.000
_cell.length_b   1.000
_cell.length_c   1.000
_cell.angle_alpha   90.00
_cell.angle_beta   90.00
_cell.angle_gamma   90.00
#
_symmetry.space_group_name_H-M   'P 1'
#
loop_
_entity.id
_entity.type
_entity.pdbx_description
1 polymer ?
#
loop_
_entity_poly.entity_id
_entity_poly.type
_entity_poly.pdbx_seq_one_letter_code
_entity_poly.pdbx_strand_id
1 'polypeptide(L)'
;GDLWFFPAGVPHSLQATNATEDGTEFLLVFDNGTFDEDGTFLITDWLAHTPKEVIAKNFQAPISVFNELPGEELYIFPAASPGPDSDAPVSPYGTVPNSYTFTMSQMPAIELSGGSVKIVDSHVFSTSKTTAVAEVAVNPGGMRELHWHPIQDK
;
A
#
# COMPACT_ATOMS: atom_id res chain seq x y z
N GLY A 1 5.18 1.49 -13.28
CA GLY A 1 4.83 2.54 -12.28
C GLY A 1 5.76 2.46 -11.09
N ASP A 2 5.47 3.16 -9.98
CA ASP A 2 6.14 2.92 -8.69
C ASP A 2 5.39 1.86 -7.88
N LEU A 3 6.04 1.29 -6.86
CA LEU A 3 5.50 0.22 -6.04
C LEU A 3 5.47 0.62 -4.57
N TRP A 4 4.55 0.00 -3.82
CA TRP A 4 4.64 -0.12 -2.37
C TRP A 4 4.45 -1.57 -1.94
N PHE A 5 4.93 -1.88 -0.74
CA PHE A 5 4.66 -3.16 -0.07
C PHE A 5 4.49 -2.92 1.43
N PHE A 6 3.34 -3.33 1.97
CA PHE A 6 3.05 -3.27 3.39
C PHE A 6 3.14 -4.68 3.98
N PRO A 7 4.05 -4.93 4.95
CA PRO A 7 4.09 -6.21 5.63
C PRO A 7 2.76 -6.52 6.35
N ALA A 8 2.42 -7.80 6.46
CA ALA A 8 1.20 -8.25 7.12
C ALA A 8 1.05 -7.64 8.53
N GLY A 9 -0.14 -7.07 8.78
CA GLY A 9 -0.49 -6.46 10.07
C GLY A 9 0.06 -5.06 10.31
N VAL A 10 0.82 -4.47 9.37
CA VAL A 10 1.28 -3.09 9.47
C VAL A 10 0.18 -2.14 8.98
N PRO A 11 -0.35 -1.25 9.85
CA PRO A 11 -1.39 -0.31 9.44
C PRO A 11 -0.85 0.71 8.44
N HIS A 12 -1.69 1.12 7.51
CA HIS A 12 -1.34 2.06 6.44
C HIS A 12 -2.56 2.89 6.03
N SER A 13 -2.31 3.99 5.33
CA SER A 13 -3.34 4.82 4.70
C SER A 13 -2.86 5.25 3.31
N LEU A 14 -3.81 5.52 2.43
CA LEU A 14 -3.56 6.04 1.09
C LEU A 14 -4.37 7.32 0.93
N GLN A 15 -3.73 8.38 0.45
CA GLN A 15 -4.38 9.65 0.17
C GLN A 15 -3.86 10.17 -1.16
N ALA A 16 -4.76 10.35 -2.13
CA ALA A 16 -4.42 10.96 -3.40
C ALA A 16 -3.97 12.42 -3.18
N THR A 17 -2.95 12.83 -3.93
CA THR A 17 -2.51 14.24 -3.96
C THR A 17 -3.20 14.97 -5.10
N ASN A 18 -3.15 16.30 -5.08
CA ASN A 18 -3.59 17.14 -6.19
C ASN A 18 -2.50 17.36 -7.25
N ALA A 19 -1.49 16.49 -7.33
CA ALA A 19 -0.43 16.59 -8.34
C ALA A 19 -0.98 16.43 -9.78
N THR A 20 -2.12 15.74 -9.92
CA THR A 20 -2.88 15.59 -11.16
C THR A 20 -4.35 15.95 -10.88
N GLU A 21 -5.07 16.43 -11.90
CA GLU A 21 -6.52 16.71 -11.77
C GLU A 21 -7.35 15.42 -11.61
N ASP A 22 -6.86 14.31 -12.17
CA ASP A 22 -7.54 13.01 -12.18
C ASP A 22 -7.31 12.19 -10.89
N GLY A 23 -6.46 12.65 -9.99
CA GLY A 23 -6.05 11.90 -8.80
C GLY A 23 -5.17 10.69 -9.14
N THR A 24 -5.35 9.61 -8.37
CA THR A 24 -4.51 8.41 -8.47
C THR A 24 -5.35 7.16 -8.70
N GLU A 25 -4.90 6.29 -9.60
CA GLU A 25 -5.39 4.93 -9.79
C GLU A 25 -4.22 3.94 -9.63
N PHE A 26 -4.47 2.79 -9.01
CA PHE A 26 -3.45 1.78 -8.72
C PHE A 26 -4.02 0.37 -8.64
N LEU A 27 -3.14 -0.63 -8.77
CA LEU A 27 -3.49 -2.04 -8.60
C LEU A 27 -2.95 -2.56 -7.26
N LEU A 28 -3.83 -3.09 -6.43
CA LEU A 28 -3.48 -3.80 -5.20
C LEU A 28 -3.45 -5.32 -5.47
N VAL A 29 -2.43 -5.99 -4.93
CA VAL A 29 -2.31 -7.45 -4.94
C VAL A 29 -2.10 -7.91 -3.50
N PHE A 30 -2.93 -8.85 -3.06
CA PHE A 30 -2.82 -9.49 -1.76
C PHE A 30 -2.33 -10.92 -1.95
N ASP A 31 -1.43 -11.38 -1.07
CA ASP A 31 -0.83 -12.72 -1.15
C ASP A 31 -1.76 -13.84 -0.61
N ASN A 32 -3.07 -13.56 -0.52
CA ASN A 32 -4.11 -14.50 -0.16
C ASN A 32 -5.26 -14.42 -1.17
N GLY A 33 -5.51 -15.53 -1.90
CA GLY A 33 -6.57 -15.61 -2.90
C GLY A 33 -8.00 -15.59 -2.36
N THR A 34 -8.19 -15.67 -1.04
CA THR A 34 -9.50 -15.48 -0.38
C THR A 34 -9.65 -14.10 0.23
N PHE A 35 -8.75 -13.16 -0.08
CA PHE A 35 -8.87 -11.78 0.38
C PHE A 35 -10.18 -11.15 -0.13
N ASP A 36 -10.79 -10.36 0.75
CA ASP A 36 -11.96 -9.54 0.47
C ASP A 36 -11.70 -8.15 1.06
N GLU A 37 -11.96 -7.10 0.29
CA GLU A 37 -11.72 -5.72 0.72
C GLU A 37 -12.65 -5.31 1.87
N ASP A 38 -13.85 -5.89 1.90
CA ASP A 38 -14.82 -5.74 3.00
C ASP A 38 -14.33 -6.44 4.29
N GLY A 39 -13.29 -7.28 4.21
CA GLY A 39 -12.66 -7.96 5.35
C GLY A 39 -11.51 -7.18 6.00
N THR A 40 -11.26 -5.94 5.59
CA THR A 40 -10.18 -5.11 6.15
C THR A 40 -10.53 -4.58 7.55
N PHE A 41 -9.50 -4.32 8.37
CA PHE A 41 -9.68 -3.73 9.70
C PHE A 41 -9.61 -2.21 9.62
N LEU A 42 -10.76 -1.53 9.63
CA LEU A 42 -10.86 -0.07 9.54
C LEU A 42 -10.83 0.59 10.92
N ILE A 43 -10.13 1.71 11.04
CA ILE A 43 -9.95 2.41 12.32
C ILE A 43 -11.29 2.94 12.88
N THR A 44 -12.15 3.49 12.03
CA THR A 44 -13.46 4.00 12.45
C THR A 44 -14.42 2.89 12.80
N ASP A 45 -14.36 1.75 12.10
CA ASP A 45 -15.16 0.57 12.44
C ASP A 45 -14.77 0.00 13.82
N TRP A 46 -13.47 -0.14 14.08
CA TRP A 46 -12.98 -0.60 15.37
C TRP A 46 -13.42 0.33 16.52
N LEU A 47 -13.30 1.65 16.32
CA LEU A 47 -13.72 2.63 17.32
C LEU A 47 -15.24 2.67 17.50
N ALA A 48 -16.03 2.51 16.43
CA ALA A 48 -17.50 2.43 16.51
C ALA A 48 -17.97 1.22 17.33
N HIS A 49 -17.21 0.12 17.27
CA HIS A 49 -17.49 -1.12 18.00
C HIS A 49 -16.75 -1.26 19.33
N THR A 50 -16.10 -0.20 19.82
CA THR A 50 -15.43 -0.18 21.13
C THR A 50 -16.19 0.76 22.09
N PRO A 51 -16.54 0.33 23.33
CA PRO A 51 -17.22 1.21 24.27
C PRO A 51 -16.43 2.51 24.53
N LYS A 52 -17.11 3.66 24.53
CA LYS A 52 -16.48 4.99 24.65
C LYS A 52 -15.68 5.13 25.94
N GLU A 53 -16.09 4.48 27.02
CA GLU A 53 -15.35 4.43 28.28
C GLU A 53 -14.01 3.69 28.15
N VAL A 54 -13.91 2.68 27.29
CA VAL A 54 -12.66 1.97 27.00
C VAL A 54 -11.74 2.86 26.16
N ILE A 55 -12.28 3.52 25.13
CA ILE A 55 -11.54 4.48 24.29
C ILE A 55 -11.00 5.62 25.17
N ALA A 56 -11.86 6.22 25.98
CA ALA A 56 -11.50 7.32 26.89
C ALA A 56 -10.41 6.92 27.88
N LYS A 57 -10.49 5.71 28.44
CA LYS A 57 -9.46 5.16 29.32
C LYS A 57 -8.14 4.92 28.59
N ASN A 58 -8.18 4.42 27.36
CA ASN A 58 -6.99 4.19 26.53
C ASN A 58 -6.22 5.49 26.24
N PHE A 59 -6.94 6.54 25.83
CA PHE A 59 -6.35 7.85 25.52
C PHE A 59 -6.18 8.77 26.73
N GLN A 60 -6.59 8.33 27.93
CA GLN A 60 -6.55 9.11 29.17
C GLN A 60 -7.22 10.49 29.04
N ALA A 61 -8.37 10.53 28.37
CA ALA A 61 -9.10 11.76 28.09
C ALA A 61 -10.57 11.68 28.55
N PRO A 62 -11.27 12.80 28.80
CA PRO A 62 -12.69 12.79 29.10
C PRO A 62 -13.51 12.11 28.00
N ILE A 63 -14.54 11.31 28.36
CA ILE A 63 -15.44 10.65 27.40
C ILE A 63 -16.03 11.62 26.37
N SER A 64 -16.29 12.87 26.78
CA SER A 64 -16.88 13.88 25.91
C SER A 64 -16.05 14.23 24.68
N VAL A 65 -14.73 13.98 24.70
CA VAL A 65 -13.83 14.17 23.54
C VAL A 65 -14.22 13.23 22.40
N PHE A 66 -14.81 12.08 22.71
CA PHE A 66 -15.15 11.03 21.75
C PHE A 66 -16.65 11.04 21.38
N ASN A 67 -17.35 12.14 21.65
CA ASN A 67 -18.77 12.26 21.31
C ASN A 67 -19.02 12.29 19.80
N GLU A 68 -18.07 12.81 19.04
CA GLU A 68 -18.15 13.00 17.59
C GLU A 68 -17.43 11.92 16.77
N LEU A 69 -17.04 10.80 17.40
CA LEU A 69 -16.51 9.66 16.65
C LEU A 69 -17.56 9.17 15.62
N PRO A 70 -17.14 8.81 14.39
CA PRO A 70 -18.02 8.16 13.43
C PRO A 70 -18.66 6.92 14.03
N GLY A 71 -19.96 6.74 13.80
CA GLY A 71 -20.72 5.57 14.27
C GLY A 71 -20.67 4.38 13.31
N GLU A 72 -20.01 4.55 12.16
CA GLU A 72 -19.85 3.57 11.11
C GLU A 72 -18.46 3.73 10.46
N GLU A 73 -18.08 2.77 9.64
CA GLU A 73 -16.81 2.79 8.94
C GLU A 73 -16.70 3.94 7.94
N LEU A 74 -15.47 4.39 7.74
CA LEU A 74 -15.11 5.33 6.67
C LEU A 74 -14.03 4.64 5.86
N TYR A 75 -14.44 3.99 4.76
CA TYR A 75 -13.55 3.24 3.89
C TYR A 75 -12.77 4.18 2.94
N ILE A 76 -13.47 4.79 1.98
CA ILE A 76 -12.93 5.84 1.09
C ILE A 76 -13.80 7.08 1.23
N PHE A 77 -13.18 8.22 1.50
CA PHE A 77 -13.89 9.48 1.71
C PHE A 77 -13.09 10.67 1.19
N PRO A 78 -13.75 11.77 0.80
CA PRO A 78 -13.06 12.95 0.30
C PRO A 78 -12.30 13.68 1.42
N ALA A 79 -11.10 14.15 1.09
CA ALA A 79 -10.29 15.00 1.94
C ALA A 79 -9.57 16.05 1.07
N ALA A 80 -9.12 17.15 1.69
CA ALA A 80 -8.19 18.05 1.00
C ALA A 80 -6.87 17.31 0.70
N SER A 81 -6.16 17.71 -0.36
CA SER A 81 -4.82 17.20 -0.63
C SER A 81 -3.93 17.37 0.60
N PRO A 82 -3.06 16.39 0.93
CA PRO A 82 -2.15 16.52 2.06
C PRO A 82 -1.20 17.71 1.88
N GLY A 83 -0.70 18.21 3.01
CA GLY A 83 0.40 19.18 3.03
C GLY A 83 1.71 18.57 2.52
N PRO A 84 2.80 19.35 2.46
CA PRO A 84 4.10 18.86 2.03
C PRO A 84 4.67 17.79 2.98
N ASP A 85 5.51 16.89 2.46
CA ASP A 85 6.18 15.84 3.25
C ASP A 85 7.03 16.37 4.40
N SER A 86 7.44 17.65 4.36
CA SER A 86 8.13 18.32 5.47
C SER A 86 7.31 18.39 6.75
N ASP A 87 5.99 18.23 6.66
CA ASP A 87 5.07 18.26 7.79
C ASP A 87 4.86 16.87 8.41
N ALA A 88 5.54 15.83 7.90
CA ALA A 88 5.42 14.47 8.40
C ALA A 88 5.81 14.36 9.88
N PRO A 89 5.12 13.51 10.67
CA PRO A 89 5.39 13.36 12.09
C PRO A 89 6.79 12.75 12.33
N VAL A 90 7.52 13.32 13.28
CA VAL A 90 8.82 12.79 13.70
C VAL A 90 8.62 11.80 14.85
N SER A 91 9.02 10.55 14.63
CA SER A 91 8.97 9.51 15.65
C SER A 91 10.22 9.57 16.55
N PRO A 92 10.08 9.52 17.89
CA PRO A 92 11.22 9.40 18.80
C PRO A 92 11.95 8.05 18.66
N TYR A 93 11.33 7.07 18.00
CA TYR A 93 11.92 5.75 17.71
C TYR A 93 12.69 5.70 16.38
N GLY A 94 12.79 6.84 15.67
CA GLY A 94 13.46 6.93 14.38
C GLY A 94 12.59 6.46 13.21
N THR A 95 13.23 6.17 12.09
CA THR A 95 12.58 5.71 10.84
C THR A 95 12.73 4.20 10.67
N VAL A 96 11.86 3.62 9.83
CA VAL A 96 11.99 2.21 9.45
C VAL A 96 13.30 1.97 8.69
N PRO A 97 13.97 0.81 8.90
CA PRO A 97 15.28 0.54 8.28
C PRO A 97 15.20 0.28 6.77
N ASN A 98 14.08 -0.21 6.27
CA ASN A 98 13.83 -0.40 4.84
C ASN A 98 12.57 0.38 4.44
N SER A 99 12.62 1.05 3.28
CA SER A 99 11.46 1.76 2.73
C SER A 99 10.30 0.81 2.44
N TYR A 100 9.07 1.29 2.55
CA TYR A 100 7.87 0.58 2.09
C TYR A 100 7.48 0.95 0.66
N THR A 101 8.25 1.82 0.00
CA THR A 101 8.07 2.21 -1.40
C THR A 101 9.31 1.87 -2.22
N PHE A 102 9.11 1.63 -3.52
CA PHE A 102 10.17 1.35 -4.48
C PHE A 102 9.89 2.03 -5.82
N THR A 103 10.84 2.82 -6.30
CA THR A 103 10.72 3.62 -7.54
C THR A 103 10.99 2.78 -8.79
N MET A 104 10.13 1.79 -9.05
CA MET A 104 10.25 0.91 -10.22
C MET A 104 10.13 1.68 -11.55
N SER A 105 9.47 2.85 -11.55
CA SER A 105 9.37 3.70 -12.75
C SER A 105 10.75 4.12 -13.27
N GLN A 106 11.71 4.35 -12.38
CA GLN A 106 13.08 4.77 -12.70
C GLN A 106 14.05 3.61 -12.86
N MET A 107 13.64 2.37 -12.57
CA MET A 107 14.47 1.19 -12.77
C MET A 107 14.74 0.97 -14.26
N PRO A 108 16.00 0.74 -14.69
CA PRO A 108 16.30 0.42 -16.08
C PRO A 108 15.68 -0.94 -16.45
N ALA A 109 15.07 -1.00 -17.64
CA ALA A 109 14.53 -2.25 -18.17
C ALA A 109 15.63 -3.10 -18.82
N ILE A 110 15.45 -4.42 -18.75
CA ILE A 110 16.24 -5.38 -19.53
C ILE A 110 15.63 -5.43 -20.92
N GLU A 111 16.36 -4.91 -21.90
CA GLU A 111 15.94 -4.91 -23.31
C GLU A 111 16.15 -6.28 -23.95
N LEU A 112 15.15 -6.74 -24.69
CA LEU A 112 15.09 -8.02 -25.39
C LEU A 112 14.68 -7.79 -26.85
N SER A 113 14.82 -8.80 -27.70
CA SER A 113 14.50 -8.68 -29.13
C SER A 113 13.03 -8.35 -29.43
N GLY A 114 12.11 -8.70 -28.52
CA GLY A 114 10.67 -8.52 -28.69
C GLY A 114 10.00 -7.53 -27.73
N GLY A 115 10.79 -6.78 -26.94
CA GLY A 115 10.25 -5.91 -25.88
C GLY A 115 11.23 -5.78 -24.72
N SER A 116 10.72 -5.55 -23.51
CA SER A 116 11.55 -5.36 -22.32
C SER A 116 10.91 -5.91 -21.05
N VAL A 117 11.72 -6.09 -20.02
CA VAL A 117 11.25 -6.54 -18.70
C VAL A 117 11.95 -5.81 -17.56
N LYS A 118 11.20 -5.45 -16.52
CA LYS A 118 11.71 -5.04 -15.21
C LYS A 118 11.25 -6.06 -14.18
N ILE A 119 12.14 -6.48 -13.28
CA ILE A 119 11.85 -7.50 -12.27
C ILE A 119 12.20 -6.94 -10.89
N VAL A 120 11.25 -6.96 -9.96
CA VAL A 120 11.43 -6.53 -8.58
C VAL A 120 11.00 -7.66 -7.66
N ASP A 121 11.95 -8.13 -6.84
CA ASP A 121 11.74 -9.15 -5.81
C ASP A 121 12.42 -8.69 -4.50
N SER A 122 12.47 -9.58 -3.50
CA SER A 122 13.06 -9.27 -2.20
C SER A 122 14.58 -8.98 -2.20
N HIS A 123 15.30 -9.29 -3.28
CA HIS A 123 16.72 -8.94 -3.43
C HIS A 123 16.90 -7.48 -3.84
N VAL A 124 15.94 -6.92 -4.58
CA VAL A 124 15.94 -5.54 -5.06
C VAL A 124 15.12 -4.62 -4.15
N PHE A 125 13.92 -5.05 -3.77
CA PHE A 125 13.02 -4.36 -2.85
C PHE A 125 12.88 -5.18 -1.57
N SER A 126 13.81 -4.93 -0.64
CA SER A 126 14.02 -5.78 0.55
C SER A 126 12.79 -5.94 1.45
N THR A 127 11.84 -5.01 1.43
CA THR A 127 10.59 -5.11 2.19
C THR A 127 9.60 -6.11 1.58
N SER A 128 9.62 -6.32 0.27
CA SER A 128 8.68 -7.20 -0.46
C SER A 128 9.06 -8.67 -0.31
N LYS A 129 8.73 -9.26 0.86
CA LYS A 129 9.17 -10.62 1.21
C LYS A 129 8.31 -11.74 0.61
N THR A 130 7.04 -11.47 0.36
CA THR A 130 6.08 -12.50 -0.09
C THR A 130 5.64 -12.31 -1.53
N THR A 131 6.06 -11.24 -2.19
CA THR A 131 5.64 -10.89 -3.55
C THR A 131 6.84 -10.47 -4.40
N ALA A 132 6.92 -11.03 -5.60
CA ALA A 132 7.79 -10.57 -6.66
C ALA A 132 6.92 -10.11 -7.84
N VAL A 133 7.38 -9.10 -8.58
CA VAL A 133 6.65 -8.53 -9.72
C VAL A 133 7.57 -8.38 -10.92
N ALA A 134 7.00 -8.61 -12.10
CA ALA A 134 7.64 -8.30 -13.38
C ALA A 134 6.74 -7.41 -14.24
N GLU A 135 7.24 -6.25 -14.65
CA GLU A 135 6.61 -5.40 -15.67
C GLU A 135 7.18 -5.87 -17.02
N VAL A 136 6.33 -6.45 -17.88
CA VAL A 136 6.73 -6.99 -19.18
C VAL A 136 6.07 -6.16 -20.29
N ALA A 137 6.88 -5.52 -21.12
CA ALA A 137 6.43 -4.85 -22.33
C ALA A 137 6.69 -5.74 -23.54
N VAL A 138 5.66 -5.98 -24.36
CA VAL A 138 5.77 -6.78 -25.60
C VAL A 138 5.47 -5.87 -26.79
N ASN A 139 6.46 -5.72 -27.68
CA ASN A 139 6.30 -4.93 -28.89
C ASN A 139 5.34 -5.60 -29.88
N PRO A 140 4.70 -4.85 -30.80
CA PRO A 140 3.88 -5.44 -31.86
C PRO A 140 4.63 -6.54 -32.63
N GLY A 141 4.03 -7.72 -32.74
CA GLY A 141 4.64 -8.90 -33.37
C GLY A 141 5.67 -9.66 -32.50
N GLY A 142 5.97 -9.16 -31.30
CA GLY A 142 6.77 -9.85 -30.29
C GLY A 142 5.99 -10.92 -29.53
N MET A 143 6.71 -11.72 -28.74
CA MET A 143 6.14 -12.74 -27.89
C MET A 143 7.02 -12.94 -26.64
N ARG A 144 6.39 -13.17 -25.49
CA ARG A 144 7.08 -13.76 -24.33
C ARG A 144 7.35 -15.23 -24.63
N GLU A 145 8.62 -15.62 -24.69
CA GLU A 145 9.02 -17.00 -24.99
C GLU A 145 8.33 -18.03 -24.08
N LEU A 146 8.20 -19.26 -24.60
CA LEU A 146 7.69 -20.40 -23.82
C LEU A 146 8.63 -20.67 -22.65
N HIS A 147 8.11 -20.55 -21.44
CA HIS A 147 8.85 -20.78 -20.19
C HIS A 147 7.88 -21.25 -19.10
N TRP A 148 8.45 -21.61 -17.95
CA TRP A 148 7.70 -21.88 -16.72
C TRP A 148 8.45 -21.25 -15.55
N HIS A 149 7.75 -21.04 -14.44
CA HIS A 149 8.35 -20.60 -13.18
C HIS A 149 8.56 -21.83 -12.27
N PRO A 150 9.80 -22.16 -11.87
CA PRO A 150 10.09 -23.41 -11.17
C PRO A 150 9.78 -23.40 -9.68
N ILE A 151 9.39 -22.25 -9.13
CA ILE A 151 9.28 -22.04 -7.67
C ILE A 151 7.86 -21.67 -7.24
N GLN A 152 7.02 -21.11 -8.11
CA GLN A 152 5.61 -20.71 -7.88
C GLN A 152 4.90 -20.76 -9.26
N ASP A 153 3.73 -21.35 -9.49
CA ASP A 153 2.49 -21.39 -8.69
C ASP A 153 1.99 -22.79 -8.24
N LYS A 154 1.43 -22.84 -7.02
CA LYS A 154 0.29 -23.66 -6.57
C LYS A 154 -0.55 -22.85 -5.60
#